data_AF-A0A1C6F616-F1
#
_entry.id   AF-A0A1C6F616-F1
#
_cell.length_a   1.000
_cell.length_b   1.000
_cell.length_c   1.000
_cell.angle_alpha   90.00
_cell.angle_beta   90.00
_cell.angle_gamma   90.00
#
_symmetry.space_group_name_H-M   'P 1'
#
loop_
_entity.id
_entity.type
_entity.pdbx_description
1 polymer ?
#
loop_
_entity_poly.entity_id
_entity_poly.type
_entity_poly.pdbx_seq_one_letter_code
_entity_poly.pdbx_strand_id
1 'polypeptide(L)'
;MKWISIFESLPDDFKKVQVTYVTNNMSNSYNDVIAFFDHKNGWQVENADGSVSKFAFNVIAWKALGDKYDFNLYNENKFCLDCYYFIMQVPYKLITFENAYKITDKKCKDIVYLFMPIDEKHIDIVNSIYQFKNKNNKYPLSYNDINKVFAMFCENGKLKDCHSISFIECECFDEETIFQK
;
A
#
# COMPACT_ATOMS: atom_id res chain seq x y z
N MET A 1 9.35 15.40 6.97
CA MET A 1 7.96 15.77 6.65
C MET A 1 7.17 14.56 6.18
N LYS A 2 6.02 14.29 6.80
CA LYS A 2 5.14 13.13 6.60
C LYS A 2 4.14 13.41 5.47
N TRP A 3 3.84 12.42 4.62
CA TRP A 3 2.69 12.50 3.71
C TRP A 3 1.41 12.46 4.55
N ILE A 4 0.57 13.46 4.40
CA ILE A 4 -0.70 13.56 5.12
C ILE A 4 -1.76 12.94 4.21
N SER A 5 -2.31 11.81 4.65
CA SER A 5 -3.50 11.20 4.06
C SER A 5 -4.70 12.05 4.43
N ILE A 6 -5.37 12.62 3.43
CA ILE A 6 -6.53 13.48 3.62
C ILE A 6 -7.62 13.05 2.66
N PHE A 7 -8.71 12.60 3.24
CA PHE A 7 -9.95 12.41 2.54
C PHE A 7 -10.79 13.70 2.43
N GLU A 8 -10.30 14.92 2.73
CA GLU A 8 -11.17 16.10 2.55
C GLU A 8 -10.59 17.53 2.41
N SER A 9 -9.30 17.85 2.55
CA SER A 9 -8.82 19.22 2.18
C SER A 9 -7.31 19.41 2.17
N LEU A 10 -6.80 20.10 1.14
CA LEU A 10 -5.44 20.67 1.13
C LEU A 10 -5.35 21.85 2.13
N PRO A 11 -4.20 22.07 2.80
CA PRO A 11 -4.08 23.03 3.90
C PRO A 11 -3.92 24.50 3.47
N ASP A 12 -4.75 25.42 3.95
CA ASP A 12 -4.76 26.83 3.50
C ASP A 12 -3.47 27.64 3.77
N ASP A 13 -2.56 27.13 4.62
CA ASP A 13 -1.39 27.87 5.11
C ASP A 13 -0.06 27.59 4.36
N PHE A 14 -0.05 26.69 3.37
CA PHE A 14 1.18 26.29 2.68
C PHE A 14 1.36 26.93 1.31
N LYS A 15 2.56 27.47 1.05
CA LYS A 15 2.91 28.09 -0.26
C LYS A 15 2.94 27.09 -1.41
N LYS A 16 3.48 25.89 -1.19
CA LYS A 16 3.60 24.82 -2.19
C LYS A 16 3.54 23.45 -1.53
N VAL A 17 2.83 22.52 -2.16
CA VAL A 17 2.73 21.12 -1.73
C VAL A 17 2.91 20.21 -2.95
N GLN A 18 3.49 19.03 -2.74
CA GLN A 18 3.35 17.94 -3.69
C GLN A 18 2.08 17.18 -3.34
N VAL A 19 1.23 16.93 -4.34
CA VAL A 19 -0.07 16.30 -4.19
C VAL A 19 -0.13 15.05 -5.05
N THR A 20 -0.60 13.95 -4.48
CA THR A 20 -1.01 12.75 -5.19
C THR A 20 -2.52 12.75 -5.32
N TYR A 21 -3.03 12.63 -6.54
CA TYR A 21 -4.46 12.73 -6.84
C TYR A 21 -4.90 11.74 -7.91
N VAL A 22 -6.22 11.53 -8.01
CA VAL A 22 -6.83 10.73 -9.07
C VAL A 22 -7.48 11.63 -10.11
N THR A 23 -7.12 11.43 -11.38
CA THR A 23 -7.87 11.99 -12.51
C THR A 23 -9.06 11.08 -12.80
N ASN A 24 -10.30 11.61 -12.74
CA ASN A 24 -11.59 11.01 -13.13
C ASN A 24 -11.75 9.46 -13.09
N ASN A 25 -12.81 9.03 -12.42
CA ASN A 25 -13.21 7.67 -11.99
C ASN A 25 -13.11 6.47 -12.96
N MET A 26 -12.67 6.63 -14.22
CA MET A 26 -12.62 5.54 -15.20
C MET A 26 -11.22 4.99 -15.49
N SER A 27 -10.13 5.71 -15.21
CA SER A 27 -8.76 5.20 -15.44
C SER A 27 -7.93 5.06 -14.17
N ASN A 28 -8.41 5.51 -13.01
CA ASN A 28 -7.71 5.48 -11.71
C ASN A 28 -6.20 5.79 -11.82
N SER A 29 -5.82 6.69 -12.73
CA SER A 29 -4.43 7.06 -12.94
C SER A 29 -4.01 7.97 -11.79
N TYR A 30 -3.08 7.46 -10.98
CA TYR A 30 -2.44 8.21 -9.91
C TYR A 30 -1.47 9.20 -10.51
N ASN A 31 -1.65 10.47 -10.19
CA ASN A 31 -0.81 11.55 -10.69
C ASN A 31 -0.21 12.32 -9.52
N ASP A 32 1.05 12.72 -9.68
CA ASP A 32 1.75 13.59 -8.74
C ASP A 32 1.97 14.96 -9.38
N VAL A 33 1.63 16.03 -8.66
CA VAL A 33 1.87 17.41 -9.11
C VAL A 33 2.31 18.29 -7.96
N ILE A 34 2.98 19.41 -8.27
CA ILE A 34 3.21 20.48 -7.32
C ILE A 34 2.07 21.47 -7.44
N ALA A 35 1.26 21.60 -6.38
CA ALA A 35 0.21 22.59 -6.28
C ALA A 35 0.66 23.76 -5.40
N PHE A 36 0.14 24.95 -5.66
CA PHE A 36 0.38 26.16 -4.87
C PHE A 36 -0.93 26.88 -4.56
N PHE A 37 -0.97 27.61 -3.44
CA PHE A 37 -2.17 28.31 -2.98
C PHE A 37 -2.12 29.79 -3.38
N ASP A 38 -3.16 30.26 -4.08
CA ASP A 38 -3.39 31.66 -4.41
C ASP A 38 -4.59 32.19 -3.62
N HIS A 39 -4.41 33.31 -2.89
CA HIS A 39 -5.44 33.86 -2.00
C HIS A 39 -6.72 34.33 -2.71
N LYS A 40 -6.70 34.54 -4.04
CA LYS A 40 -7.88 34.96 -4.82
C LYS A 40 -8.58 33.77 -5.48
N ASN A 41 -7.83 32.75 -5.88
CA ASN A 41 -8.30 31.68 -6.75
C ASN A 41 -8.22 30.27 -6.13
N GLY A 42 -7.66 30.14 -4.93
CA GLY A 42 -7.44 28.88 -4.23
C GLY A 42 -6.26 28.08 -4.78
N TRP A 43 -6.33 26.75 -4.69
CA TRP A 43 -5.28 25.84 -5.14
C TRP A 43 -5.15 25.78 -6.67
N GLN A 44 -3.91 25.89 -7.16
CA GLN A 44 -3.55 25.92 -8.58
C GLN A 44 -2.37 25.01 -8.90
N VAL A 45 -2.25 24.64 -10.17
CA VAL A 45 -1.11 23.91 -10.74
C VAL A 45 -0.60 24.61 -11.99
N GLU A 46 0.70 24.52 -12.22
CA GLU A 46 1.35 24.96 -13.46
C GLU A 46 1.47 23.75 -14.39
N ASN A 47 0.93 23.88 -15.60
CA ASN A 47 0.97 22.84 -16.62
C ASN A 47 2.32 22.85 -17.35
N ALA A 48 2.61 21.79 -18.10
CA ALA A 48 3.87 21.66 -18.83
C ALA A 48 4.11 22.77 -19.88
N ASP A 49 3.07 23.44 -20.33
CA ASP A 49 3.12 24.58 -21.27
C ASP A 49 3.27 25.95 -20.57
N GLY A 50 3.43 25.96 -19.25
CA GLY A 50 3.55 27.17 -18.42
C GLY A 50 2.21 27.86 -18.12
N SER A 51 1.08 27.30 -18.57
CA SER A 51 -0.23 27.80 -18.19
C SER A 51 -0.59 27.41 -16.75
N VAL A 52 -1.42 28.21 -16.09
CA VAL A 52 -1.88 27.95 -14.72
C VAL A 52 -3.36 27.57 -14.74
N SER A 53 -3.71 26.45 -14.09
CA SER A 53 -5.09 25.98 -13.99
C SER A 53 -5.47 25.69 -12.53
N LYS A 54 -6.78 25.74 -12.25
CA LYS A 54 -7.31 25.42 -10.92
C LYS A 54 -7.12 23.93 -10.63
N PHE A 55 -6.59 23.61 -9.46
CA PHE A 55 -6.48 22.23 -9.01
C PHE A 55 -7.84 21.74 -8.50
N ALA A 56 -8.46 20.81 -9.24
CA ALA A 56 -9.85 20.37 -9.03
C ALA A 56 -9.98 18.84 -8.81
N PHE A 57 -8.88 18.17 -8.46
CA PHE A 57 -8.84 16.71 -8.37
C PHE A 57 -8.96 16.21 -6.93
N ASN A 58 -9.47 14.98 -6.79
CA ASN A 58 -9.57 14.30 -5.51
C ASN A 58 -8.17 13.95 -5.00
N VAL A 59 -7.77 14.57 -3.90
CA VAL A 59 -6.47 14.35 -3.26
C VAL A 59 -6.51 13.06 -2.46
N ILE A 60 -5.47 12.25 -2.62
CA ILE A 60 -5.26 11.04 -1.82
C ILE A 60 -4.25 11.34 -0.71
N ALA A 61 -3.19 12.08 -1.06
CA ALA A 61 -2.15 12.47 -0.13
C ALA A 61 -1.47 13.76 -0.59
N TRP A 62 -0.90 14.52 0.34
CA TRP A 62 -0.02 15.63 0.02
C TRP A 62 1.15 15.73 1.00
N LYS A 63 2.18 16.49 0.62
CA LYS A 63 3.28 16.90 1.49
C LYS A 63 3.71 18.33 1.21
N ALA A 64 4.15 19.04 2.24
CA ALA A 64 4.80 20.34 2.06
C ALA A 64 6.22 20.18 1.50
N LEU A 65 6.65 21.17 0.70
CA LEU A 65 8.00 21.23 0.13
C LEU A 65 8.84 22.22 0.96
N GLY A 66 9.96 21.78 1.56
CA GLY A 66 10.83 22.67 2.35
C GLY A 66 11.93 22.06 3.25
N ASP A 67 11.82 20.81 3.72
CA ASP A 67 12.79 20.22 4.68
C ASP A 67 13.43 18.93 4.16
N LYS A 68 14.69 18.68 4.56
CA LYS A 68 15.42 17.44 4.29
C LYS A 68 14.69 16.24 4.90
N TYR A 69 14.58 15.16 4.12
CA TYR A 69 13.77 14.00 4.43
C TYR A 69 14.64 12.81 4.86
N ASP A 70 14.31 12.21 6.01
CA ASP A 70 14.99 11.01 6.54
C ASP A 70 14.52 9.76 5.79
N PHE A 71 15.46 9.03 5.18
CA PHE A 71 15.20 7.82 4.39
C PHE A 71 14.54 6.69 5.20
N ASN A 72 14.83 6.59 6.51
CA ASN A 72 14.22 5.57 7.36
C ASN A 72 12.75 5.90 7.60
N LEU A 73 12.44 7.18 7.85
CA LEU A 73 11.06 7.64 8.02
C LEU A 73 10.22 7.48 6.74
N TYR A 74 10.85 7.60 5.56
CA TYR A 74 10.19 7.28 4.29
C TYR A 74 9.77 5.82 4.21
N ASN A 75 10.72 4.91 4.43
CA ASN A 75 10.48 3.48 4.32
C ASN A 75 9.40 3.02 5.30
N GLU A 76 9.39 3.55 6.52
CA GLU A 76 8.34 3.26 7.52
C GLU A 76 6.94 3.71 7.09
N ASN A 77 6.83 4.91 6.50
CA ASN A 77 5.53 5.40 6.01
C ASN A 77 5.04 4.59 4.80
N LYS A 78 5.93 4.27 3.86
CA LYS A 78 5.61 3.40 2.72
C LYS A 78 5.12 2.04 3.21
N PHE A 79 5.83 1.43 4.15
CA PHE A 79 5.43 0.17 4.77
C PHE A 79 4.03 0.24 5.42
N CYS A 80 3.72 1.32 6.13
CA CYS A 80 2.41 1.49 6.75
C CYS A 80 1.29 1.59 5.70
N LEU A 81 1.54 2.28 4.58
CA LEU A 81 0.59 2.39 3.48
C LEU A 81 0.39 1.04 2.78
N ASP A 82 1.48 0.31 2.52
CA ASP A 82 1.40 -1.01 1.89
C ASP A 82 0.64 -2.00 2.77
N CYS A 83 0.87 -2.00 4.10
CA CYS A 83 0.06 -2.77 5.05
C CYS A 83 -1.43 -2.42 4.97
N TYR A 84 -1.76 -1.13 4.88
CA TYR A 84 -3.14 -0.69 4.76
C TYR A 84 -3.76 -1.16 3.44
N TYR A 85 -3.05 -1.03 2.32
CA TYR A 85 -3.53 -1.49 1.03
C TYR A 85 -3.71 -3.00 0.98
N PHE A 86 -2.82 -3.77 1.59
CA PHE A 86 -2.98 -5.21 1.73
C PHE A 86 -4.33 -5.55 2.38
N ILE A 87 -4.63 -4.95 3.53
CA ILE A 87 -5.86 -5.21 4.27
C ILE A 87 -7.12 -4.75 3.52
N MET A 88 -7.03 -3.70 2.71
CA MET A 88 -8.20 -3.12 2.04
C MET A 88 -8.47 -3.68 0.65
N GLN A 89 -7.45 -4.12 -0.07
CA GLN A 89 -7.53 -4.42 -1.51
C GLN A 89 -7.16 -5.85 -1.84
N VAL A 90 -6.19 -6.44 -1.14
CA VAL A 90 -5.76 -7.82 -1.43
C VAL A 90 -6.78 -8.79 -0.84
N PRO A 91 -7.40 -9.68 -1.62
CA PRO A 91 -8.23 -10.76 -1.09
C PRO A 91 -7.44 -11.58 -0.07
N TYR A 92 -7.89 -11.61 1.18
CA TYR A 92 -7.27 -12.41 2.23
C TYR A 92 -8.29 -12.93 3.25
N LYS A 93 -7.89 -14.00 3.93
CA LYS A 93 -8.59 -14.60 5.05
C LYS A 93 -7.59 -14.92 6.15
N LEU A 94 -7.95 -14.59 7.40
CA LEU A 94 -7.20 -15.07 8.55
C LEU A 94 -7.61 -16.51 8.84
N ILE A 95 -6.63 -17.40 8.95
CA ILE A 95 -6.89 -18.80 9.29
C ILE A 95 -6.51 -19.07 10.74
N THR A 96 -7.27 -19.98 11.37
CA THR A 96 -7.00 -20.42 12.73
C THR A 96 -5.73 -21.27 12.82
N PHE A 97 -5.17 -21.39 14.02
CA PHE A 97 -4.01 -22.24 14.32
C PHE A 97 -4.16 -23.68 13.81
N GLU A 98 -5.36 -24.26 13.91
CA GLU A 98 -5.64 -25.63 13.45
C GLU A 98 -5.55 -25.77 11.94
N ASN A 99 -6.00 -24.75 11.18
CA ASN A 99 -5.90 -24.75 9.72
C ASN A 99 -4.48 -24.40 9.24
N ALA A 100 -3.73 -23.59 9.99
CA ALA A 100 -2.31 -23.33 9.71
C ALA A 100 -1.44 -24.61 9.81
N TYR A 101 -1.85 -25.58 10.65
CA TYR A 101 -1.19 -26.88 10.73
C TYR A 101 -1.25 -27.65 9.40
N LYS A 102 -2.36 -27.56 8.67
CA LYS A 102 -2.53 -28.21 7.36
C LYS A 102 -1.62 -27.64 6.26
N ILE A 103 -1.08 -26.43 6.46
CA ILE A 103 -0.20 -25.75 5.51
C ILE A 103 1.27 -26.04 5.81
N THR A 104 1.63 -26.13 7.09
CA THR A 104 3.04 -26.17 7.51
C THR A 104 3.48 -27.52 8.08
N ASP A 105 2.55 -28.47 8.23
CA ASP A 105 2.70 -29.73 8.98
C ASP A 105 3.23 -29.56 10.41
N LYS A 106 3.19 -28.32 10.92
CA LYS A 106 3.78 -27.90 12.19
C LYS A 106 2.82 -27.01 12.95
N LYS A 107 2.93 -27.04 14.28
CA LYS A 107 2.22 -26.12 15.16
C LYS A 107 2.74 -24.70 14.93
N CYS A 108 1.97 -23.88 14.21
CA CYS A 108 2.31 -22.49 13.88
C CYS A 108 1.60 -21.54 14.85
N LYS A 109 2.35 -20.91 15.77
CA LYS A 109 1.78 -19.92 16.72
C LYS A 109 1.56 -18.53 16.11
N ASP A 110 1.93 -18.37 14.85
CA ASP A 110 1.91 -17.09 14.14
C ASP A 110 0.54 -16.77 13.58
N ILE A 111 0.32 -15.50 13.27
CA ILE A 111 -0.87 -15.07 12.53
C ILE A 111 -0.63 -15.39 11.06
N VAL A 112 -1.54 -16.16 10.47
CA VAL A 112 -1.45 -16.57 9.07
C VAL A 112 -2.53 -15.87 8.25
N TYR A 113 -2.09 -15.11 7.25
CA TYR A 113 -2.94 -14.51 6.24
C TYR A 113 -2.89 -15.42 5.01
N LEU A 114 -3.98 -16.11 4.73
CA LEU A 114 -4.15 -16.78 3.44
C LEU A 114 -4.63 -15.71 2.46
N PHE A 115 -3.90 -15.44 1.39
CA PHE A 115 -4.19 -14.34 0.48
C PHE A 115 -4.00 -14.75 -0.97
N MET A 116 -4.64 -14.00 -1.87
CA MET A 116 -4.55 -14.22 -3.31
C MET A 116 -4.40 -12.87 -4.04
N PRO A 117 -3.25 -12.58 -4.65
CA PRO A 117 -3.11 -11.41 -5.49
C PRO A 117 -3.94 -11.61 -6.77
N ILE A 118 -4.71 -10.61 -7.16
CA ILE A 118 -5.59 -10.67 -8.35
C ILE A 118 -5.13 -9.69 -9.45
N ASP A 119 -4.11 -8.88 -9.17
CA ASP A 119 -3.47 -7.96 -10.10
C ASP A 119 -1.99 -7.73 -9.73
N GLU A 120 -1.26 -7.03 -10.61
CA GLU A 120 0.15 -6.70 -10.43
C GLU A 120 0.39 -5.81 -9.20
N LYS A 121 -0.55 -4.92 -8.87
CA LYS A 121 -0.44 -4.02 -7.72
C LYS A 121 -0.45 -4.79 -6.41
N HIS A 122 -1.23 -5.87 -6.33
CA HIS A 122 -1.23 -6.75 -5.15
C HIS A 122 0.13 -7.43 -4.97
N ILE A 123 0.78 -7.86 -6.05
CA ILE A 123 2.13 -8.43 -6.02
C ILE A 123 3.13 -7.39 -5.50
N ASP A 124 3.08 -6.16 -6.02
CA ASP A 124 3.99 -5.08 -5.62
C ASP A 124 3.85 -4.73 -4.13
N ILE A 125 2.61 -4.65 -3.62
CA ILE A 125 2.31 -4.40 -2.20
C ILE A 125 2.91 -5.50 -1.32
N VAL A 126 2.66 -6.77 -1.66
CA VAL A 126 3.13 -7.92 -0.87
C VAL A 126 4.65 -8.01 -0.86
N ASN A 127 5.29 -7.81 -2.02
CA ASN A 127 6.74 -7.77 -2.12
C ASN A 127 7.33 -6.62 -1.29
N SER A 128 6.75 -5.41 -1.36
CA SER A 128 7.21 -4.26 -0.58
C SER A 128 7.15 -4.50 0.92
N ILE A 129 6.05 -5.09 1.41
CA ILE A 129 5.87 -5.50 2.81
C ILE A 129 6.97 -6.49 3.23
N TYR A 130 7.21 -7.51 2.42
CA TYR A 130 8.23 -8.53 2.68
C TYR A 130 9.63 -7.94 2.77
N GLN A 131 9.99 -7.08 1.82
CA GLN A 131 11.30 -6.45 1.76
C GLN A 131 11.56 -5.58 2.99
N PHE A 132 10.56 -4.81 3.40
CA PHE A 132 10.66 -3.96 4.58
C PHE A 132 10.88 -4.80 5.85
N LYS A 133 10.05 -5.82 6.07
CA LYS A 133 10.10 -6.64 7.29
C LYS A 133 11.35 -7.48 7.39
N ASN A 134 11.78 -8.07 6.28
CA ASN A 134 12.96 -8.94 6.28
C ASN A 134 14.27 -8.20 5.97
N LYS A 135 14.22 -6.88 5.73
CA LYS A 135 15.37 -6.05 5.33
C LYS A 135 16.15 -6.69 4.18
N ASN A 136 15.41 -7.18 3.18
CA ASN A 136 15.94 -7.97 2.07
C ASN A 136 15.43 -7.40 0.74
N ASN A 137 16.21 -7.48 -0.33
CA ASN A 137 15.84 -7.03 -1.67
C ASN A 137 15.25 -8.15 -2.54
N LYS A 138 14.83 -9.26 -1.94
CA LYS A 138 14.14 -10.34 -2.65
C LYS A 138 12.70 -9.95 -2.96
N TYR A 139 12.25 -10.33 -4.14
CA TYR A 139 10.86 -10.28 -4.57
C TYR A 139 10.33 -11.71 -4.55
N PRO A 140 9.71 -12.16 -3.45
CA PRO A 140 9.27 -13.54 -3.31
C PRO A 140 8.15 -13.92 -4.29
N LEU A 141 7.38 -12.94 -4.78
CA LEU A 141 6.32 -13.15 -5.75
C LEU A 141 6.62 -12.46 -7.08
N SER A 142 6.14 -13.05 -8.16
CA SER A 142 6.18 -12.55 -9.54
C SER A 142 4.78 -12.31 -10.09
N TYR A 143 4.65 -11.66 -11.25
CA TYR A 143 3.35 -11.45 -11.88
C TYR A 143 2.72 -12.75 -12.41
N ASN A 144 3.49 -13.84 -12.56
CA ASN A 144 2.94 -15.17 -12.85
C ASN A 144 2.23 -15.80 -11.66
N ASP A 145 2.28 -15.16 -10.49
CA ASP A 145 1.66 -15.63 -9.25
C ASP A 145 0.29 -15.01 -8.99
N ILE A 146 -0.24 -14.22 -9.95
CA ILE A 146 -1.62 -13.74 -9.92
C ILE A 146 -2.59 -14.94 -9.92
N ASN A 147 -3.65 -14.83 -9.12
CA ASN A 147 -4.67 -15.85 -8.85
C ASN A 147 -4.16 -17.13 -8.18
N LYS A 148 -2.93 -17.11 -7.65
CA LYS A 148 -2.43 -18.20 -6.80
C LYS A 148 -2.63 -17.88 -5.33
N VAL A 149 -2.92 -18.90 -4.53
CA VAL A 149 -3.13 -18.75 -3.10
C VAL A 149 -1.81 -18.90 -2.35
N PHE A 150 -1.54 -17.97 -1.45
CA PHE A 150 -0.35 -17.97 -0.60
C PHE A 150 -0.72 -17.85 0.87
N ALA A 151 0.06 -18.48 1.73
CA ALA A 151 0.04 -18.25 3.17
C ALA A 151 1.19 -17.31 3.57
N MET A 152 0.85 -16.15 4.11
CA MET A 152 1.79 -15.23 4.75
C MET A 152 1.82 -15.49 6.26
N PHE A 153 2.99 -15.84 6.77
CA PHE A 153 3.23 -16.05 8.19
C PHE A 153 3.83 -14.80 8.81
N CYS A 154 3.14 -14.20 9.77
CA CYS A 154 3.60 -13.04 10.52
C CYS A 154 4.11 -13.46 11.90
N GLU A 155 5.43 -13.51 12.05
CA GLU A 155 6.06 -13.98 13.28
C GLU A 155 5.82 -13.01 14.45
N ASN A 156 5.30 -13.52 15.57
CA ASN A 156 5.11 -12.77 16.83
C ASN A 156 4.30 -11.45 16.70
N GLY A 157 3.36 -11.36 15.76
CA GLY A 157 2.52 -10.17 15.64
C GLY A 157 1.56 -10.18 14.46
N LYS A 158 0.78 -9.11 14.32
CA LYS A 158 -0.01 -8.81 13.12
C LYS A 158 0.89 -8.21 12.05
N LEU A 159 0.42 -8.14 10.80
CA LEU A 159 1.15 -7.62 9.63
C LEU A 159 2.04 -6.39 9.90
N LYS A 160 1.51 -5.39 10.61
CA LYS A 160 2.23 -4.16 10.95
C LYS A 160 3.34 -4.37 12.00
N ASP A 161 3.09 -5.23 12.98
CA ASP A 161 3.91 -5.37 14.20
C ASP A 161 4.75 -6.65 14.21
N CYS A 162 4.62 -7.51 13.19
CA CYS A 162 5.34 -8.76 13.13
C CYS A 162 6.86 -8.54 13.05
N HIS A 163 7.62 -9.51 13.55
CA HIS A 163 9.07 -9.45 13.53
C HIS A 163 9.62 -9.71 12.13
N SER A 164 9.10 -10.76 11.48
CA SER A 164 9.50 -11.22 10.15
C SER A 164 8.26 -11.73 9.39
N ILE A 165 8.41 -11.91 8.08
CA ILE A 165 7.37 -12.47 7.22
C ILE A 165 7.94 -13.58 6.35
N SER A 166 7.21 -14.69 6.20
CA SER A 166 7.49 -15.73 5.20
C SER A 166 6.25 -16.07 4.39
N PHE A 167 6.47 -16.66 3.20
CA PHE A 167 5.42 -17.07 2.29
C PHE A 167 5.54 -18.54 1.92
N ILE A 168 4.39 -19.19 1.75
CA ILE A 168 4.27 -20.54 1.18
C ILE A 168 3.14 -20.52 0.16
N GLU A 169 3.41 -20.96 -1.08
CA GLU A 169 2.36 -21.22 -2.07
C GLU A 169 1.50 -22.40 -1.60
N CYS A 170 0.18 -22.24 -1.66
CA CYS A 170 -0.78 -23.17 -1.12
C CYS A 170 -1.56 -23.84 -2.25
N GLU A 171 -1.15 -25.04 -2.67
CA GLU A 171 -1.86 -25.81 -3.70
C GLU A 171 -3.17 -26.44 -3.19
N CYS A 172 -3.33 -26.57 -1.88
CA CYS A 172 -4.48 -27.21 -1.24
C CYS A 172 -5.70 -26.29 -1.05
N PHE A 173 -5.56 -25.00 -1.35
CA PHE A 173 -6.60 -24.00 -1.14
C PHE A 173 -6.91 -23.31 -2.45
N ASP A 174 -8.21 -23.13 -2.72
CA ASP A 174 -8.73 -22.51 -3.93
C ASP A 174 -9.25 -21.09 -3.67
N GLU A 175 -9.66 -20.41 -4.74
CA GLU A 175 -10.25 -19.07 -4.66
C GLU A 175 -11.48 -19.05 -3.75
N GLU A 176 -12.30 -20.11 -3.75
CA GLU A 176 -13.51 -20.21 -2.91
C GLU A 176 -13.17 -20.10 -1.43
N THR A 177 -12.02 -20.66 -1.01
CA THR A 177 -11.56 -20.57 0.38
C THR A 177 -11.30 -19.11 0.81
N ILE A 178 -10.76 -18.29 -0.09
CA ILE A 178 -10.42 -16.87 0.17
C ILE A 178 -11.67 -15.99 0.18
N PHE A 179 -12.58 -16.18 -0.76
CA PHE A 179 -13.73 -15.29 -0.95
C PHE A 179 -14.97 -15.64 -0.12
N GLN A 180 -15.00 -16.79 0.56
CA GLN A 180 -16.06 -17.11 1.53
C GLN A 180 -15.93 -16.24 2.79
N LYS A 181 -16.79 -15.21 2.87
CA LYS A 181 -17.03 -14.35 4.04
C LYS A 181 -17.64 -15.11 5.22
#